data_AF-A0A1V5YNM8-F1
#
_entry.id   AF-A0A1V5YNM8-F1
#
_cell.length_a   1.000
_cell.length_b   1.000
_cell.length_c   1.000
_cell.angle_alpha   90.00
_cell.angle_beta   90.00
_cell.angle_gamma   90.00
#
_symmetry.space_group_name_H-M   'P 1'
#
loop_
_entity.id
_entity.type
_entity.pdbx_description
1 polymer ?
#
loop_
_entity_poly.entity_id
_entity_poly.type
_entity_poly.pdbx_seq_one_letter_code
_entity_poly.pdbx_strand_id
1 'polypeptide(L)' 'MLNMITLWALGTGEIILIALVVLLIFGGKKIPELMRGLGKGVSQFKKGVREVDDEINTSLNDLEKK' A
#
# COMPACT_ATOMS: atom_id res chain seq x y z
N MET A 1 35.08 -0.23 12.97
CA MET A 1 34.24 -1.37 12.50
C MET A 1 33.09 -1.69 13.46
N LEU A 2 33.25 -1.56 14.78
CA LEU A 2 32.16 -1.80 15.75
C LEU A 2 30.97 -0.82 15.64
N ASN A 3 31.20 0.45 15.27
CA ASN A 3 30.14 1.47 15.19
C ASN A 3 29.11 1.28 14.08
N MET A 4 29.43 0.57 12.99
CA MET A 4 28.41 0.28 11.95
C MET A 4 27.42 -0.77 12.45
N ILE A 5 27.90 -1.75 13.23
CA ILE A 5 27.06 -2.81 13.80
C ILE A 5 26.10 -2.19 14.81
N THR A 6 26.55 -1.24 15.64
CA THR A 6 25.66 -0.57 16.60
C THR A 6 24.66 0.38 15.92
N LEU A 7 25.04 1.14 14.89
CA LEU A 7 24.09 1.98 14.14
C LEU A 7 22.99 1.14 13.46
N TRP A 8 23.38 0.02 12.83
CA TRP A 8 22.43 -0.92 12.23
C TRP A 8 21.56 -1.61 13.29
N ALA A 9 22.13 -1.99 14.43
CA ALA A 9 21.42 -2.65 15.52
C ALA A 9 20.41 -1.71 16.21
N LEU A 10 20.74 -0.43 16.39
CA LEU A 10 19.85 0.54 17.04
C LEU A 10 18.61 0.82 16.18
N GLY A 11 18.75 1.06 14.87
CA GLY A 11 17.58 1.31 14.01
C GLY A 11 16.81 0.04 13.63
N THR A 12 17.51 -1.03 13.24
CA THR A 12 16.87 -2.24 12.68
C THR A 12 16.32 -3.13 13.79
N GLY A 13 17.00 -3.21 14.93
CA GLY A 13 16.59 -4.03 16.07
C GLY A 13 15.31 -3.51 16.72
N GLU A 14 15.18 -2.19 16.88
CA GLU A 14 13.95 -1.55 17.39
C GLU A 14 12.76 -1.79 16.45
N ILE A 15 12.96 -1.66 15.14
CA ILE A 15 11.92 -1.93 14.14
C ILE A 15 11.47 -3.39 14.20
N ILE A 16 12.41 -4.34 14.31
CA ILE A 16 12.09 -5.76 14.45
C ILE A 16 11.33 -6.04 15.74
N LEU A 17 11.73 -5.43 16.85
CA LEU A 17 11.04 -5.58 18.15
C LEU A 17 9.59 -5.06 18.07
N ILE A 18 9.39 -3.87 17.49
CA ILE A 18 8.06 -3.28 17.28
C ILE A 18 7.23 -4.17 16.36
N ALA A 19 7.81 -4.63 15.24
CA ALA A 19 7.14 -5.54 14.32
C ALA A 19 6.72 -6.83 15.02
N LEU A 20 7.56 -7.37 15.92
CA LEU A 20 7.24 -8.57 16.69
C LEU A 20 6.10 -8.34 17.69
N VAL A 21 6.10 -7.20 18.40
CA VAL A 21 5.00 -6.83 19.32
C VAL A 21 3.69 -6.67 18.55
N VAL A 22 3.71 -5.96 17.43
CA VAL A 22 2.56 -5.82 16.54
C VAL A 22 2.10 -7.18 16.04
N LEU A 23 3.02 -8.06 15.65
CA LEU A 23 2.72 -9.41 15.19
C LEU A 23 2.09 -10.28 16.29
N LEU A 24 2.47 -10.11 17.56
CA LEU A 24 1.86 -10.81 18.69
C LEU A 24 0.44 -10.31 18.97
N ILE A 25 0.21 -8.99 18.91
CA ILE A 25 -1.11 -8.39 19.17
C ILE A 25 -2.08 -8.69 18.02
N PHE A 26 -1.65 -8.49 16.78
CA PHE A 26 -2.50 -8.66 15.61
C PHE A 26 -2.49 -10.09 15.07
N GLY A 27 -1.45 -10.88 15.35
CA GLY A 27 -1.25 -12.21 14.80
C GLY A 27 -0.69 -12.19 13.37
N GLY A 28 0.12 -13.21 13.02
CA GLY A 28 0.76 -13.30 11.70
C GLY A 28 -0.17 -13.44 10.50
N LYS A 29 -1.45 -13.75 10.73
CA LYS A 29 -2.45 -13.87 9.66
C LYS A 29 -3.19 -12.57 9.35
N LYS A 30 -3.37 -11.67 10.33
CA LYS A 30 -4.17 -10.45 10.14
C LYS A 30 -3.46 -9.40 9.31
N ILE A 31 -2.14 -9.27 9.45
CA ILE A 31 -1.33 -8.30 8.67
C ILE A 31 -1.44 -8.59 7.15
N PRO A 32 -1.23 -9.83 6.65
CA PRO A 32 -1.47 -10.17 5.24
C PRO A 32 -2.93 -10.04 4.79
N GLU A 33 -3.88 -10.39 5.66
CA GLU A 33 -5.31 -10.33 5.35
C GLU A 33 -5.78 -8.87 5.15
N LEU A 34 -5.35 -7.96 6.03
CA LEU A 34 -5.58 -6.53 5.91
C LEU A 34 -4.92 -5.96 4.64
N MET A 35 -3.67 -6.33 4.35
CA MET A 35 -3.00 -5.91 3.11
C MET A 35 -3.73 -6.40 1.85
N ARG A 36 -4.25 -7.63 1.85
CA ARG A 36 -5.04 -8.16 0.73
C ARG A 36 -6.37 -7.40 0.58
N GLY A 37 -7.02 -7.05 1.69
CA GLY A 37 -8.25 -6.23 1.69
C GLY A 37 -7.99 -4.81 1.14
N LEU A 38 -7.01 -4.11 1.70
CA LEU A 38 -6.57 -2.78 1.24
C LEU A 38 -6.12 -2.81 -0.22
N GLY A 39 -5.31 -3.79 -0.62
CA GLY A 39 -4.81 -3.91 -1.99
C GLY A 39 -5.94 -4.10 -3.01
N LYS A 40 -6.95 -4.91 -2.67
CA LYS A 40 -8.17 -5.04 -3.49
C LYS A 40 -8.94 -3.73 -3.55
N GLY A 41 -9.14 -3.05 -2.41
CA GLY A 41 -9.83 -1.76 -2.35
C GLY A 41 -9.16 -0.69 -3.22
N VAL A 42 -7.83 -0.53 -3.06
CA VAL A 42 -7.03 0.41 -3.87
C VAL A 42 -7.07 0.04 -5.36
N SER A 43 -7.02 -1.25 -5.70
CA SER A 43 -7.12 -1.71 -7.09
C SER A 43 -8.46 -1.38 -7.73
N GLN A 44 -9.58 -1.62 -7.02
CA GLN A 44 -10.92 -1.29 -7.50
C GLN A 44 -11.12 0.22 -7.61
N PHE A 45 -10.64 0.99 -6.62
CA PHE A 45 -10.66 2.44 -6.65
C PHE A 45 -9.92 2.99 -7.88
N LYS A 46 -8.71 2.50 -8.15
CA LYS A 46 -7.92 2.92 -9.31
C LYS A 46 -8.57 2.54 -10.65
N LYS A 47 -9.33 1.45 -10.71
CA LYS A 47 -10.09 1.06 -11.90
C LYS A 47 -11.25 2.01 -12.14
N GLY A 48 -12.06 2.27 -11.11
CA GLY A 48 -13.19 3.19 -11.21
C GLY A 48 -12.77 4.60 -11.63
N VAL A 49 -11.66 5.12 -11.09
CA VAL A 49 -11.11 6.43 -11.51
C VAL A 49 -10.74 6.43 -13.00
N ARG A 50 -10.08 5.37 -13.49
CA ARG A 50 -9.71 5.27 -14.91
C ARG A 50 -10.90 5.19 -15.85
N GLU A 51 -11.92 4.41 -15.47
CA GLU A 51 -13.14 4.26 -16.26
C GLU A 51 -13.88 5.60 -16.39
N VAL A 52 -13.94 6.38 -15.30
CA VAL A 52 -14.48 7.75 -15.32
C VAL A 52 -13.64 8.68 -16.20
N ASP A 53 -12.30 8.65 -16.09
CA ASP A 53 -11.42 9.44 -16.95
C ASP A 53 -11.61 9.07 -18.44
N ASP A 54 -11.71 7.79 -18.76
CA ASP A 54 -11.91 7.29 -20.13
C ASP A 54 -13.30 7.72 -20.68
N GLU A 55 -14.38 7.62 -19.88
CA GLU A 55 -15.72 8.09 -20.26
C GLU A 55 -15.76 9.60 -20.53
N ILE A 56 -15.08 10.40 -19.69
CA ILE A 56 -14.96 11.85 -19.88
C ILE A 56 -14.22 12.15 -21.19
N ASN A 57 -13.09 11.50 -21.44
CA ASN A 57 -12.30 11.74 -22.66
C ASN A 57 -13.05 11.31 -23.93
N THR A 58 -13.77 10.19 -23.91
CA THR A 58 -14.63 9.78 -25.03
C THR A 58 -15.74 10.81 -25.26
N SER A 59 -16.41 11.26 -24.21
CA SER A 59 -17.49 12.26 -24.31
C SER A 59 -16.99 13.60 -24.86
N LEU A 60 -15.80 14.05 -24.47
CA LEU A 60 -15.19 15.28 -24.99
C LEU A 60 -14.81 15.16 -26.47
N ASN A 61 -14.24 14.02 -26.88
CA ASN A 61 -13.88 13.77 -28.28
C ASN A 61 -15.10 13.70 -29.21
N ASP A 62 -16.23 13.18 -28.72
CA ASP A 62 -17.49 13.12 -29.47
C ASP A 62 -18.15 14.51 -29.62
N LEU A 63 -17.93 15.41 -28.66
CA LEU A 63 -18.36 16.81 -28.73
C LEU A 63 -17.49 17.66 -29.66
N GLU A 64 -16.18 17.36 -29.77
CA GLU A 64 -15.25 18.07 -30.66
C GLU A 64 -15.45 17.72 -32.15
N LYS A 65 -16.00 16.53 -32.45
CA LYS A 65 -16.25 16.06 -33.82
C LYS A 65 -17.59 16.49 -34.44
N LYS A 66 -18.45 17.20 -33.70
CA LYS A 66 -19.80 17.58 -34.12
C LYS A 66 -19.90 19.08 -34.39
#